data_AF-A0A399H8R6-F1
#
_entry.id   AF-A0A399H8R6-F1
#
_cell.length_a   1.000
_cell.length_b   1.000
_cell.length_c   1.000
_cell.angle_alpha   90.00
_cell.angle_beta   90.00
_cell.angle_gamma   90.00
#
_symmetry.space_group_name_H-M   'P 1'
#
loop_
_entity.id
_entity.type
_entity.pdbx_description
1 polymer ?
#
loop_
_entity_poly.entity_id
_entity_poly.type
_entity_poly.pdbx_seq_one_letter_code
_entity_poly.pdbx_strand_id
1 'polypeptide(L)'
;MLSCPHCRSALPGLPARCYACRGDLGALRDLRTLADRHFNQAVRAARIRDWGTAREHLAVTLLLNPTDTEARSLLAKVRHHNRSAPRRSGSRRRPGFGR
;
A
#
# COMPACT_ATOMS: atom_id res chain seq x y z
N MET A 1 -14.79 -11.17 5.60
CA MET A 1 -14.93 -11.54 7.02
C MET A 1 -13.59 -12.08 7.48
N LEU A 2 -13.03 -11.57 8.59
CA LEU A 2 -11.71 -12.02 9.07
C LEU A 2 -11.89 -13.21 10.01
N SER A 3 -11.02 -14.21 9.90
CA SER A 3 -11.04 -15.38 10.77
C SER A 3 -9.85 -15.36 11.71
N CYS A 4 -10.04 -15.81 12.95
CA CYS A 4 -8.93 -15.95 13.89
C CYS A 4 -7.93 -16.99 13.35
N PRO A 5 -6.63 -16.68 13.25
CA PRO A 5 -5.64 -17.64 12.76
C PRO A 5 -5.44 -18.83 13.72
N HIS A 6 -5.74 -18.66 15.02
CA HIS A 6 -5.59 -19.73 16.00
C HIS A 6 -6.75 -20.73 16.00
N CYS A 7 -8.00 -20.23 16.01
CA CYS A 7 -9.19 -21.09 16.19
C CYS A 7 -10.20 -21.02 15.05
N ARG A 8 -9.91 -20.25 13.99
CA ARG A 8 -10.74 -20.06 12.79
C ARG A 8 -12.12 -19.45 13.01
N SER A 9 -12.48 -19.11 14.26
CA SER A 9 -13.72 -18.40 14.57
C SER A 9 -13.79 -17.07 13.83
N ALA A 10 -14.99 -16.73 13.34
CA ALA A 10 -15.24 -15.45 12.71
C ALA A 10 -15.02 -14.30 13.71
N LEU A 11 -14.31 -13.27 13.27
CA LEU A 11 -14.04 -12.09 14.08
C LEU A 11 -14.87 -10.91 13.55
N PRO A 12 -15.77 -10.31 14.36
CA PRO A 12 -16.31 -8.99 14.08
C PRO A 12 -15.21 -7.93 14.22
N GLY A 13 -14.48 -7.70 13.13
CA GLY A 13 -13.32 -6.80 13.11
C GLY A 13 -12.02 -7.49 13.55
N LEU A 14 -11.05 -6.69 14.02
CA LEU A 14 -9.75 -7.18 14.48
C LEU A 14 -9.48 -6.73 15.93
N PRO A 15 -10.05 -7.45 16.92
CA PRO A 15 -9.80 -7.15 18.34
C PRO A 15 -8.34 -7.45 18.70
N ALA A 16 -7.90 -6.95 19.87
CA ALA A 16 -6.59 -7.32 20.42
C ALA A 16 -6.51 -8.80 20.85
N ARG A 17 -7.64 -9.41 21.22
CA ARG A 17 -7.72 -10.83 21.58
C ARG A 17 -8.93 -11.47 20.94
N CYS A 18 -8.82 -12.74 20.57
CA CYS A 18 -9.95 -13.50 20.06
C CYS A 18 -10.98 -13.76 21.17
N TYR A 19 -12.27 -13.55 20.87
CA TYR A 19 -13.37 -13.79 21.81
C TYR A 19 -13.55 -15.27 22.15
N ALA A 20 -13.22 -16.17 21.22
CA ALA A 20 -13.42 -17.61 21.36
C ALA A 20 -12.22 -18.29 22.05
N CYS A 21 -11.01 -18.13 21.52
CA CYS A 21 -9.82 -18.83 22.02
C CYS A 21 -8.91 -17.98 22.92
N ARG A 22 -9.23 -16.69 23.11
CA ARG A 22 -8.40 -15.71 23.85
C ARG A 22 -6.97 -15.53 23.31
N GLY A 23 -6.66 -16.09 22.15
CA GLY A 23 -5.38 -15.90 21.47
C GLY A 23 -5.10 -14.42 21.22
N ASP A 24 -3.84 -14.05 21.36
CA ASP A 24 -3.38 -12.68 21.16
C ASP A 24 -3.33 -12.34 19.67
N LEU A 25 -4.02 -11.27 19.30
CA LEU A 25 -4.08 -10.74 17.94
C LEU A 25 -3.48 -9.33 17.87
N GLY A 26 -2.79 -8.87 18.93
CA GLY A 26 -2.18 -7.55 19.04
C GLY A 26 -1.25 -7.26 17.85
N ALA A 27 -0.33 -8.18 17.54
CA ALA A 27 0.57 -8.01 16.41
C ALA A 27 -0.16 -7.85 15.06
N LEU A 28 -1.27 -8.57 14.84
CA LEU A 28 -2.08 -8.42 13.64
C LEU A 28 -2.79 -7.07 13.60
N ARG A 29 -3.28 -6.60 14.74
CA ARG A 29 -3.88 -5.27 14.87
C ARG A 29 -2.87 -4.17 14.61
N ASP A 30 -1.62 -4.34 15.04
CA ASP A 30 -0.54 -3.39 14.78
C ASP A 30 -0.19 -3.34 13.29
N LEU A 31 -0.12 -4.49 12.62
CA LEU A 31 0.08 -4.56 11.16
C LEU A 31 -1.06 -3.87 10.40
N ARG A 32 -2.32 -4.05 10.83
CA ARG A 32 -3.46 -3.32 10.25
C ARG A 32 -3.31 -1.82 10.45
N THR A 33 -2.97 -1.39 11.66
CA THR A 33 -2.76 0.02 11.99
C THR A 33 -1.64 0.63 11.13
N LEU A 34 -0.56 -0.13 10.90
CA LEU A 34 0.52 0.28 10.02
C LEU A 34 0.05 0.42 8.57
N ALA A 35 -0.73 -0.53 8.06
CA ALA A 35 -1.32 -0.46 6.72
C ALA A 35 -2.17 0.81 6.53
N ASP A 36 -3.00 1.16 7.52
CA ASP A 36 -3.85 2.35 7.50
C ASP A 36 -3.02 3.64 7.50
N ARG A 37 -1.90 3.68 8.27
CA ARG A 37 -0.97 4.82 8.26
C ARG A 37 -0.35 5.03 6.88
N HIS A 38 0.13 3.95 6.25
CA HIS A 38 0.67 4.01 4.89
C HIS A 38 -0.40 4.45 3.88
N PHE A 39 -1.64 3.94 3.99
CA PHE A 39 -2.72 4.36 3.11
C PHE A 39 -2.99 5.87 3.22
N ASN A 40 -3.05 6.39 4.44
CA ASN A 40 -3.24 7.82 4.69
C ASN A 40 -2.07 8.67 4.15
N GLN A 41 -0.83 8.18 4.26
CA GLN A 41 0.33 8.84 3.65
C GLN A 41 0.23 8.85 2.12
N ALA A 42 -0.21 7.74 1.50
CA ALA A 42 -0.44 7.70 0.07
C ALA A 42 -1.49 8.70 -0.41
N VAL A 43 -2.61 8.81 0.32
CA VAL A 43 -3.66 9.80 0.02
C VAL A 43 -3.11 11.22 0.09
N ARG A 44 -2.31 11.55 1.11
CA ARG A 44 -1.66 12.86 1.23
C ARG A 44 -0.71 13.14 0.07
N ALA A 45 0.15 12.19 -0.29
CA ALA A 45 1.07 12.32 -1.42
C ALA A 45 0.33 12.49 -2.76
N ALA A 46 -0.72 11.69 -2.99
CA ALA A 46 -1.54 11.79 -4.21
C ALA A 46 -2.24 13.15 -4.34
N ARG A 47 -2.70 13.75 -3.21
CA ARG A 47 -3.33 15.08 -3.22
C ARG A 47 -2.39 16.18 -3.70
N ILE A 48 -1.10 16.09 -3.35
CA ILE A 48 -0.07 17.03 -3.83
C ILE A 48 0.58 16.58 -5.15
N ARG A 49 0.00 15.58 -5.84
CA ARG A 49 0.48 15.01 -7.11
C ARG A 49 1.86 14.37 -7.04
N ASP A 50 2.32 13.99 -5.85
CA ASP A 50 3.51 13.16 -5.69
C ASP A 50 3.15 11.69 -5.94
N TRP A 51 3.09 11.32 -7.22
CA TRP A 51 2.68 10.00 -7.67
C TRP A 51 3.71 8.91 -7.34
N GLY A 52 4.99 9.27 -7.20
CA GLY A 52 6.06 8.35 -6.83
C GLY A 52 5.87 7.86 -5.39
N THR A 53 5.84 8.80 -4.47
CA THR A 53 5.65 8.54 -3.04
C THR A 53 4.29 7.87 -2.77
N ALA A 54 3.22 8.34 -3.44
CA ALA A 54 1.90 7.71 -3.31
C ALA A 54 1.92 6.23 -3.70
N ARG A 55 2.63 5.87 -4.79
CA ARG A 55 2.74 4.49 -5.26
C ARG A 55 3.48 3.61 -4.25
N GLU A 56 4.55 4.11 -3.64
CA GLU A 56 5.34 3.37 -2.66
C GLU A 56 4.53 3.05 -1.41
N HIS A 57 3.86 4.05 -0.84
CA HIS A 57 3.00 3.82 0.32
C HIS A 57 1.84 2.85 0.01
N LEU A 58 1.23 2.92 -1.18
CA LEU A 58 0.18 1.97 -1.58
C LEU A 58 0.71 0.54 -1.75
N ALA A 59 1.95 0.37 -2.22
CA ALA A 59 2.57 -0.95 -2.29
C ALA A 59 2.72 -1.56 -0.89
N VAL A 60 3.12 -0.78 0.10
CA VAL A 60 3.21 -1.25 1.50
C VAL A 60 1.82 -1.56 2.06
N THR A 61 0.81 -0.70 1.85
CA THR A 61 -0.56 -0.98 2.28
C THR A 61 -1.06 -2.31 1.72
N LEU A 62 -0.83 -2.59 0.43
CA LEU A 62 -1.27 -3.83 -0.21
C LEU A 62 -0.44 -5.06 0.18
N LEU A 63 0.82 -4.87 0.60
CA LEU A 63 1.61 -5.94 1.19
C LEU A 63 1.02 -6.37 2.54
N LEU A 64 0.61 -5.41 3.37
CA LEU A 64 0.07 -5.64 4.71
C LEU A 64 -1.43 -6.01 4.69
N ASN A 65 -2.18 -5.49 3.73
CA ASN A 65 -3.60 -5.75 3.53
C ASN A 65 -3.90 -6.02 2.05
N PRO A 66 -3.62 -7.24 1.55
CA PRO A 66 -3.78 -7.54 0.13
C PRO A 66 -5.20 -7.35 -0.37
N THR A 67 -6.22 -7.54 0.49
CA THR A 67 -7.64 -7.45 0.15
C THR A 67 -8.20 -6.04 0.16
N ASP A 68 -7.37 -5.01 0.38
CA ASP A 68 -7.79 -3.62 0.41
C ASP A 68 -8.25 -3.12 -0.97
N THR A 69 -9.56 -3.04 -1.20
CA THR A 69 -10.13 -2.61 -2.48
C THR A 69 -9.91 -1.13 -2.74
N GLU A 70 -9.89 -0.30 -1.70
CA GLU A 70 -9.65 1.14 -1.80
C GLU A 70 -8.19 1.40 -2.21
N ALA A 71 -7.23 0.73 -1.58
CA ALA A 71 -5.82 0.85 -1.93
C ALA A 71 -5.53 0.35 -3.36
N ARG A 72 -6.16 -0.76 -3.80
CA ARG A 72 -6.06 -1.23 -5.19
C ARG A 72 -6.59 -0.19 -6.17
N SER A 73 -7.75 0.39 -5.87
CA SER A 73 -8.41 1.39 -6.71
C SER A 73 -7.60 2.68 -6.81
N LEU A 74 -7.07 3.16 -5.68
CA LEU A 74 -6.21 4.33 -5.65
C LEU A 74 -4.89 4.09 -6.38
N LEU A 75 -4.29 2.90 -6.24
CA LEU A 75 -3.05 2.55 -6.94
C LEU A 75 -3.23 2.54 -8.46
N ALA A 76 -4.38 2.06 -8.96
CA ALA A 76 -4.70 2.14 -10.38
C ALA A 76 -4.72 3.60 -10.89
N LYS A 77 -5.36 4.51 -10.15
CA LYS A 77 -5.38 5.95 -10.47
C LYS A 77 -3.98 6.56 -10.43
N VAL A 78 -3.21 6.29 -9.37
CA VAL A 78 -1.81 6.76 -9.23
C VAL A 78 -0.94 6.28 -10.40
N ARG A 79 -1.06 5.00 -10.79
CA ARG A 79 -0.32 4.45 -11.94
C ARG A 79 -0.69 5.11 -13.26
N HIS A 80 -1.96 5.43 -13.46
CA HIS A 80 -2.41 6.16 -14.64
C HIS A 80 -1.74 7.54 -14.72
N HIS A 81 -1.77 8.34 -13.64
CA HIS A 81 -1.12 9.65 -13.60
C HIS A 81 0.40 9.60 -13.73
N ASN A 82 1.05 8.60 -13.12
CA ASN A 82 2.50 8.44 -13.21
C ASN A 82 2.97 8.11 -14.64
N ARG A 83 2.12 7.44 -15.44
CA ARG A 83 2.41 7.13 -16.86
C ARG A 83 2.24 8.33 -17.79
N SER A 84 1.37 9.26 -17.42
CA SER A 84 1.08 10.50 -18.17
C SER A 84 2.09 11.62 -17.90
N ALA A 85 2.96 11.46 -16.90
CA ALA A 85 4.12 12.35 -16.75
C ALA A 85 5.02 12.17 -17.98
N PRO A 86 5.41 13.25 -18.69
CA PRO A 86 6.27 13.13 -19.85
C PRO A 86 7.53 12.40 -19.39
N ARG A 87 7.80 11.25 -20.02
CA ARG A 87 9.11 10.60 -19.92
C ARG A 87 10.10 11.70 -20.25
N ARG A 88 10.83 12.21 -19.25
CA ARG A 88 12.01 13.02 -19.50
C ARG A 88 12.92 12.13 -20.34
N SER A 89 12.85 12.32 -21.66
CA SER A 89 13.78 11.78 -22.61
C SER A 89 15.14 12.31 -22.16
N GLY A 90 15.89 11.43 -21.49
CA GLY A 90 17.29 11.66 -21.19
C GLY A 90 18.03 11.75 -22.51
N SER A 91 18.02 12.93 -23.13
CA SER A 91 19.02 13.29 -24.10
C SER A 91 20.32 13.49 -23.34
N ARG A 92 21.29 12.59 -23.54
CA ARG A 92 22.72 12.90 -23.45
C ARG A 92 23.52 11.86 -24.22
N ARG A 93 23.69 12.21 -25.50
CA ARG A 93 24.92 12.18 -26.32
C ARG A 93 25.82 10.95 -26.16
N ARG A 94 25.85 10.13 -27.22
CA ARG A 94 27.02 9.32 -27.60
C ARG A 94 28.23 10.27 -27.75
N PRO A 95 29.37 10.04 -27.09
CA PRO A 95 30.63 10.55 -27.60
C PRO A 95 31.03 9.67 -28.78
N GLY A 96 30.95 10.21 -29.99
CA GLY A 96 31.69 9.67 -31.12
C GLY A 96 33.16 10.01 -30.92
N PHE A 97 34.00 9.00 -30.72
CA PHE A 97 35.44 9.14 -30.89
C PHE A 97 35.80 8.50 -32.22
N GLY A 98 36.04 9.36 -33.21
CA GLY A 98 36.85 9.03 -34.37
C GLY A 98 38.28 9.45 -34.10
N ARG A 99 39.22 8.55 -34.30
CA ARG A 99 40.33 8.61 -35.26
C ARG A 99 41.14 7.33 -35.12
#